data_AF-A0A1F6GY33-F1
#
_entry.id   AF-A0A1F6GY33-F1
#
_cell.length_a   1.000
_cell.length_b   1.000
_cell.length_c   1.000
_cell.angle_alpha   90.00
_cell.angle_beta   90.00
_cell.angle_gamma   90.00
#
_symmetry.space_group_name_H-M   'P 1'
#
loop_
_entity.id
_entity.type
_entity.pdbx_description
1 polymer ?
#
loop_
_entity_poly.entity_id
_entity_poly.type
_entity_poly.pdbx_seq_one_letter_code
_entity_poly.pdbx_strand_id
1 'polypeptide(L)'
;MKKSFWNRRIPTLFAILVLVLGIGATTFLVQKGGYLPISATPSEEPKDVRISNITDASFTVSYFTNDRTTGAINYGTSANLGQSALDDRDQEFGKIESRKIHNFTIRNLSAVTKYYFVIISGKGNYTNNSSPFEVTTGPVISGEPPSQDPMSGIVIKPDGIPPEEALIYVVAEGSQVISTLTKPDGTFVLPLNSLKTSDLSSYFALELDTSFKLLSIGDGMFSNVKLSSLQAHPVPTFTLSNDYDFTIASAPQASASSQLSGFPPFEIRQATKEGPKILTPQKDQEFTDQKPQFKGTAIPNEEVQIVINSEEQIQTTVKADGNGNWVYRPQNDLSPGEHTITITTKDSSGIIKIIKQSFTVYASGTQISGDKGSPTPTPQPSITATPTPTPALSISAEPTQVLLTATPTQAPAQNLVITATPTLAPTGNSSIITFSIVGLLVTLFGGLIFLLTRGAI
;
A
#
# COMPACT_ATOMS: atom_id res chain seq x y z
N MET A 1 11.29 -63.45 37.56
CA MET A 1 10.13 -63.67 36.68
C MET A 1 9.36 -62.36 36.50
N LYS A 2 9.57 -61.62 35.40
CA LYS A 2 8.73 -60.47 35.03
C LYS A 2 7.74 -60.95 33.97
N LYS A 3 6.45 -61.10 34.34
CA LYS A 3 5.40 -61.38 33.35
C LYS A 3 5.20 -60.11 32.52
N SER A 4 5.64 -60.16 31.25
CA SER A 4 5.45 -59.09 30.27
C SER A 4 3.96 -58.83 30.04
N PHE A 5 3.55 -57.57 30.09
CA PHE A 5 2.17 -57.10 29.93
C PHE A 5 1.56 -57.45 28.55
N TRP A 6 2.40 -57.86 27.60
CA TRP A 6 2.05 -58.07 26.19
C TRP A 6 1.51 -59.45 25.84
N ASN A 7 1.42 -60.40 26.77
CA ASN A 7 0.91 -61.75 26.51
C ASN A 7 -0.60 -61.95 26.82
N ARG A 8 -1.35 -60.86 26.99
CA ARG A 8 -2.80 -60.92 27.24
C ARG A 8 -3.56 -60.66 25.94
N ARG A 9 -4.35 -61.65 25.49
CA ARG A 9 -5.34 -61.46 24.43
C ARG A 9 -6.23 -60.29 24.82
N ILE A 10 -6.28 -59.25 24.01
CA ILE A 10 -7.23 -58.16 24.20
C ILE A 10 -8.61 -58.81 24.13
N PRO A 11 -9.45 -58.71 25.18
CA PRO A 11 -10.79 -59.27 25.14
C PRO A 11 -11.51 -58.73 23.92
N THR A 12 -12.11 -59.59 23.11
CA THR A 12 -12.78 -59.20 21.85
C THR A 12 -13.78 -58.05 22.08
N LEU A 13 -14.44 -58.05 23.25
CA LEU A 13 -15.34 -56.97 23.69
C LEU A 13 -14.64 -55.61 23.84
N PHE A 14 -13.39 -55.58 24.32
CA PHE A 14 -12.61 -54.35 24.45
C PHE A 14 -12.17 -53.81 23.08
N ALA A 15 -11.78 -54.70 22.16
CA ALA A 15 -11.45 -54.31 20.79
C ALA A 15 -12.67 -53.74 20.05
N ILE A 16 -13.85 -54.35 20.22
CA ILE A 16 -15.11 -53.85 19.68
C ILE A 16 -15.48 -52.51 20.31
N LEU A 17 -15.31 -52.34 21.63
CA LEU A 17 -15.58 -51.08 22.32
C LEU A 17 -14.73 -49.92 21.76
N VAL A 18 -13.41 -50.14 21.59
CA VAL A 18 -12.50 -49.13 21.02
C VAL A 18 -12.88 -48.80 19.58
N LEU A 19 -13.30 -49.80 18.79
CA LEU A 19 -13.74 -49.60 17.41
C LEU A 19 -15.04 -48.79 17.34
N VAL A 20 -16.01 -49.07 18.20
CA VAL A 20 -17.27 -48.31 18.29
C VAL A 20 -17.02 -46.88 18.77
N LEU A 21 -16.15 -46.69 19.78
CA LEU A 21 -15.77 -45.36 20.25
C LEU A 21 -15.01 -44.57 19.18
N GLY A 22 -14.12 -45.22 18.41
CA GLY A 22 -13.39 -44.62 17.31
C GLY A 22 -14.32 -44.17 16.17
N ILE A 23 -15.25 -45.04 15.75
CA ILE A 23 -16.27 -44.71 14.74
C ILE A 23 -17.20 -43.60 15.26
N GLY A 24 -17.59 -43.64 16.54
CA GLY A 24 -18.41 -42.60 17.16
C GLY A 24 -17.69 -41.25 17.17
N ALA A 25 -16.40 -41.24 17.54
CA ALA A 25 -15.59 -40.02 17.56
C ALA A 25 -15.36 -39.45 16.16
N THR A 26 -15.07 -40.27 15.15
CA THR A 26 -14.90 -39.80 13.77
C THR A 26 -16.22 -39.31 13.17
N THR A 27 -17.32 -40.03 13.41
CA THR A 27 -18.66 -39.61 12.98
C THR A 27 -19.06 -38.29 13.66
N PHE A 28 -18.75 -38.13 14.95
CA PHE A 28 -18.98 -36.90 15.70
C PHE A 28 -18.13 -35.73 15.17
N LEU A 29 -16.86 -35.95 14.84
CA LEU A 29 -15.98 -34.92 14.27
C LEU A 29 -16.41 -34.52 12.84
N VAL A 30 -16.87 -35.48 12.04
CA VAL A 30 -17.44 -35.22 10.71
C VAL A 30 -18.78 -34.48 10.80
N GLN A 31 -19.68 -34.87 11.71
CA GLN A 31 -20.96 -34.19 11.91
C GLN A 31 -20.82 -32.78 12.50
N LYS A 32 -19.83 -32.56 13.37
CA LYS A 32 -19.53 -31.23 13.92
C LYS A 32 -18.81 -30.30 12.93
N GLY A 33 -18.53 -30.76 11.70
CA GLY A 33 -17.88 -29.94 10.68
C GLY A 33 -16.53 -29.41 11.17
N GLY A 34 -15.76 -30.24 11.88
CA GLY A 34 -14.43 -29.87 12.35
C GLY A 34 -13.49 -29.69 11.16
N TYR A 35 -13.50 -28.49 10.59
CA TYR A 35 -12.50 -28.03 9.64
C TYR A 35 -11.13 -28.19 10.31
N LEU A 36 -10.34 -29.18 9.89
CA LEU A 36 -8.89 -29.07 10.04
C LEU A 36 -8.50 -27.88 9.15
N PRO A 37 -7.98 -26.76 9.70
CA PRO A 37 -7.63 -25.61 8.91
C PRO A 37 -6.34 -25.91 8.15
N ILE A 38 -6.46 -26.64 7.04
CA ILE A 38 -5.43 -26.65 6.01
C ILE A 38 -5.68 -25.40 5.18
N SER A 39 -5.23 -24.25 5.67
CA SER A 39 -5.23 -23.02 4.87
C SER A 39 -4.07 -23.09 3.89
N ALA A 40 -4.31 -23.64 2.70
CA ALA A 40 -3.49 -23.30 1.55
C ALA A 40 -3.95 -21.93 1.06
N THR A 41 -3.06 -20.94 1.02
CA THR A 41 -3.36 -19.68 0.33
C THR A 41 -3.62 -20.00 -1.15
N PRO A 42 -4.73 -19.51 -1.74
CA PRO A 42 -5.01 -19.75 -3.15
C PRO A 42 -3.84 -19.26 -4.02
N SER A 43 -3.37 -20.07 -4.98
CA SER A 43 -2.23 -19.69 -5.82
C SER A 43 -2.53 -18.52 -6.76
N GLU A 44 -3.81 -18.24 -6.99
CA GLU A 44 -4.36 -17.11 -7.75
C GLU A 44 -4.52 -15.84 -6.89
N GLU A 45 -4.20 -15.87 -5.59
CA GLU A 45 -4.29 -14.70 -4.71
C GLU A 45 -3.30 -13.59 -5.13
N PRO A 46 -3.77 -12.36 -5.38
CA PRO A 46 -2.91 -11.21 -5.64
C PRO A 46 -1.95 -10.93 -4.49
N LYS A 47 -0.67 -10.79 -4.82
CA LYS A 47 0.42 -10.47 -3.89
C LYS A 47 1.04 -9.14 -4.26
N ASP A 48 1.48 -8.42 -3.23
CA ASP A 48 2.09 -7.09 -3.34
C ASP A 48 1.27 -6.16 -4.25
N VAL A 49 -0.04 -6.08 -3.96
CA VAL A 49 -0.96 -5.18 -4.65
C VAL A 49 -0.49 -3.76 -4.43
N ARG A 50 -0.20 -3.04 -5.51
CA ARG A 50 0.32 -1.67 -5.50
C ARG A 50 -0.52 -0.74 -6.34
N ILE A 51 -0.53 0.52 -5.92
CA ILE A 51 -1.16 1.63 -6.63
C ILE A 51 -0.06 2.64 -6.95
N SER A 52 0.04 3.03 -8.21
CA SER A 52 1.08 3.91 -8.75
C SER A 52 0.52 4.80 -9.86
N ASN A 53 1.37 5.67 -10.43
CA ASN A 53 1.04 6.48 -11.62
C ASN A 53 -0.27 7.29 -11.45
N ILE A 54 -0.49 7.84 -10.26
CA ILE A 54 -1.73 8.55 -9.96
C ILE A 54 -1.72 9.89 -10.69
N THR A 55 -2.75 10.12 -11.49
CA THR A 55 -3.01 11.39 -12.15
C THR A 55 -4.34 11.95 -11.68
N ASP A 56 -4.76 13.05 -12.28
CA ASP A 56 -6.10 13.60 -12.16
C ASP A 56 -7.17 12.74 -12.86
N ALA A 57 -6.78 11.92 -13.83
CA ALA A 57 -7.70 11.15 -14.66
C ALA A 57 -7.40 9.65 -14.73
N SER A 58 -6.40 9.17 -13.99
CA SER A 58 -5.98 7.76 -14.00
C SER A 58 -5.22 7.33 -12.74
N PHE A 59 -5.13 6.03 -12.52
CA PHE A 59 -4.13 5.41 -11.65
C PHE A 59 -3.80 4.01 -12.19
N THR A 60 -2.66 3.47 -11.79
CA THR A 60 -2.26 2.09 -12.12
C THR A 60 -2.40 1.20 -10.89
N VAL A 61 -2.99 0.02 -11.08
CA VAL A 61 -2.97 -1.07 -10.10
C VAL A 61 -2.10 -2.18 -10.65
N SER A 62 -1.24 -2.75 -9.81
CA SER A 62 -0.41 -3.87 -10.21
C SER A 62 -0.21 -4.86 -9.09
N TYR A 63 -0.05 -6.13 -9.44
CA TYR A 63 0.18 -7.22 -8.49
C TYR A 63 0.83 -8.42 -9.20
N PHE A 64 1.24 -9.42 -8.42
CA PHE A 64 1.63 -10.71 -8.98
C PHE A 64 0.94 -11.89 -8.28
N THR A 65 0.94 -13.05 -8.93
CA THR A 65 0.39 -14.32 -8.40
C THR A 65 1.44 -15.42 -8.48
N ASN A 66 1.21 -16.52 -7.76
CA ASN A 66 2.12 -17.68 -7.81
C ASN A 66 1.99 -18.43 -9.16
N ASP A 67 0.73 -18.60 -9.61
CA ASP A 67 0.37 -19.29 -10.84
C ASP A 67 -0.18 -18.31 -11.89
N ARG A 68 -0.09 -18.70 -13.17
CA ARG A 68 -0.63 -17.89 -14.26
C ARG A 68 -2.16 -17.84 -14.15
N THR A 69 -2.72 -16.65 -14.10
CA THR A 69 -4.16 -16.43 -14.01
C THR A 69 -4.60 -15.24 -14.86
N THR A 70 -5.89 -15.13 -15.14
CA THR A 70 -6.47 -13.95 -15.78
C THR A 70 -6.81 -12.92 -14.72
N GLY A 71 -6.73 -11.64 -15.04
CA GLY A 71 -6.98 -10.56 -14.08
C GLY A 71 -7.90 -9.48 -14.63
N ALA A 72 -8.69 -8.88 -13.76
CA ALA A 72 -9.45 -7.66 -14.03
C ALA A 72 -9.61 -6.83 -12.76
N ILE A 73 -9.94 -5.55 -12.91
CA ILE A 73 -10.26 -4.64 -11.81
C ILE A 73 -11.71 -4.22 -11.96
N ASN A 74 -12.54 -4.47 -10.94
CA ASN A 74 -13.86 -3.86 -10.83
C ASN A 74 -13.75 -2.60 -9.97
N TYR A 75 -14.21 -1.46 -10.44
CA TYR A 75 -14.03 -0.17 -9.78
C TYR A 75 -15.26 0.75 -9.88
N GLY A 76 -15.27 1.81 -9.07
CA GLY A 76 -16.32 2.83 -9.09
C GLY A 76 -16.10 3.92 -8.05
N THR A 77 -16.93 4.96 -8.08
CA THR A 77 -16.94 6.06 -7.10
C THR A 77 -17.71 5.72 -5.82
N SER A 78 -18.28 4.52 -5.75
CA SER A 78 -18.96 3.99 -4.57
C SER A 78 -18.57 2.53 -4.35
N ALA A 79 -18.83 1.99 -3.16
CA ALA A 79 -18.63 0.58 -2.88
C ALA A 79 -19.48 -0.36 -3.76
N ASN A 80 -20.54 0.16 -4.40
CA ASN A 80 -21.25 -0.51 -5.48
C ASN A 80 -20.49 -0.27 -6.79
N LEU A 81 -19.44 -1.06 -6.98
CA LEU A 81 -18.56 -1.06 -8.15
C LEU A 81 -19.37 -1.39 -9.42
N GLY A 82 -19.04 -0.78 -10.55
CA GLY A 82 -19.85 -0.92 -11.77
C GLY A 82 -19.09 -0.74 -13.08
N GLN A 83 -17.78 -0.51 -13.01
CA GLN A 83 -16.90 -0.40 -14.17
C GLN A 83 -15.80 -1.46 -14.07
N SER A 84 -15.33 -1.94 -15.21
CA SER A 84 -14.28 -2.95 -15.27
C SER A 84 -13.11 -2.46 -16.12
N ALA A 85 -11.90 -2.72 -15.65
CA ALA A 85 -10.66 -2.55 -16.40
C ALA A 85 -9.98 -3.92 -16.57
N LEU A 86 -9.45 -4.17 -17.76
CA LEU A 86 -8.65 -5.36 -18.06
C LEU A 86 -7.16 -5.03 -17.92
N ASP A 87 -6.32 -6.07 -17.89
CA ASP A 87 -4.87 -5.88 -17.95
C ASP A 87 -4.53 -5.06 -19.20
N ASP A 88 -3.57 -4.13 -19.08
CA ASP A 88 -3.22 -3.20 -20.16
C ASP A 88 -2.87 -3.95 -21.45
N ARG A 89 -2.21 -5.11 -21.34
CA ARG A 89 -1.85 -5.96 -22.49
C ARG A 89 -3.07 -6.66 -23.09
N ASP A 90 -4.02 -7.10 -22.26
CA ASP A 90 -5.25 -7.71 -22.75
C ASP A 90 -6.11 -6.70 -23.53
N GLN A 91 -6.12 -5.45 -23.07
CA GLN A 91 -6.77 -4.34 -23.75
C GLN A 91 -6.06 -3.97 -25.06
N GLU A 92 -4.72 -3.94 -25.07
CA GLU A 92 -3.93 -3.61 -26.26
C GLU A 92 -4.07 -4.66 -27.37
N PHE A 93 -4.00 -5.95 -27.04
CA PHE A 93 -4.07 -7.04 -28.01
C PHE A 93 -5.49 -7.56 -28.26
N GLY A 94 -6.48 -7.10 -27.50
CA GLY A 94 -7.88 -7.57 -27.60
C GLY A 94 -8.06 -9.04 -27.25
N LYS A 95 -7.14 -9.62 -26.47
CA LYS A 95 -7.10 -11.05 -26.13
C LYS A 95 -6.76 -11.20 -24.66
N ILE A 96 -7.59 -11.93 -23.92
CA ILE A 96 -7.36 -12.24 -22.52
C ILE A 96 -6.36 -13.39 -22.42
N GLU A 97 -5.26 -13.18 -21.70
CA GLU A 97 -4.27 -14.22 -21.43
C GLU A 97 -3.93 -14.37 -19.94
N SER A 98 -3.60 -15.60 -19.54
CA SER A 98 -3.16 -15.87 -18.17
C SER A 98 -1.70 -15.46 -17.97
N ARG A 99 -1.40 -14.68 -16.93
CA ARG A 99 -0.07 -14.16 -16.58
C ARG A 99 0.19 -14.26 -15.08
N LYS A 100 1.44 -14.08 -14.68
CA LYS A 100 1.82 -14.00 -13.25
C LYS A 100 1.88 -12.56 -12.75
N ILE A 101 2.27 -11.63 -13.61
CA ILE A 101 2.31 -10.20 -13.29
C ILE A 101 1.13 -9.55 -13.99
N HIS A 102 0.41 -8.72 -13.26
CA HIS A 102 -0.72 -7.98 -13.78
C HIS A 102 -0.54 -6.48 -13.60
N ASN A 103 -0.92 -5.70 -14.62
CA ASN A 103 -0.84 -4.24 -14.63
C ASN A 103 -2.10 -3.67 -15.29
N PHE A 104 -2.81 -2.81 -14.56
CA PHE A 104 -4.08 -2.23 -14.99
C PHE A 104 -3.98 -0.72 -14.89
N THR A 105 -4.13 -0.02 -16.00
CA THR A 105 -4.27 1.44 -15.99
C THR A 105 -5.73 1.81 -16.09
N ILE A 106 -6.29 2.26 -14.97
CA ILE A 106 -7.67 2.73 -14.89
C ILE A 106 -7.70 4.17 -15.41
N ARG A 107 -8.51 4.46 -16.43
CA ARG A 107 -8.51 5.73 -17.18
C ARG A 107 -9.87 6.42 -17.14
N ASN A 108 -9.92 7.66 -17.66
CA ASN A 108 -11.13 8.46 -17.81
C ASN A 108 -11.81 8.76 -16.47
N LEU A 109 -11.00 9.04 -15.46
CA LEU A 109 -11.46 9.36 -14.11
C LEU A 109 -11.64 10.86 -13.92
N SER A 110 -12.37 11.22 -12.87
CA SER A 110 -12.52 12.61 -12.44
C SER A 110 -11.39 12.98 -11.47
N ALA A 111 -10.92 14.22 -11.55
CA ALA A 111 -9.92 14.76 -10.63
C ALA A 111 -10.43 14.84 -9.18
N VAL A 112 -9.53 14.77 -8.21
CA VAL A 112 -9.82 14.91 -6.76
C VAL A 112 -11.01 14.03 -6.32
N THR A 113 -11.09 12.81 -6.86
CA THR A 113 -12.23 11.91 -6.65
C THR A 113 -11.76 10.60 -6.05
N LYS A 114 -12.44 10.15 -4.98
CA LYS A 114 -12.17 8.86 -4.36
C LYS A 114 -12.81 7.74 -5.20
N TYR A 115 -12.02 6.73 -5.50
CA TYR A 115 -12.42 5.50 -6.17
C TYR A 115 -12.18 4.29 -5.28
N TYR A 116 -13.07 3.32 -5.43
CA TYR A 116 -13.02 2.01 -4.80
C TYR A 116 -12.74 0.97 -5.88
N PHE A 117 -11.99 -0.08 -5.55
CA PHE A 117 -11.81 -1.21 -6.46
C PHE A 117 -11.66 -2.56 -5.77
N VAL A 118 -12.02 -3.61 -6.49
CA VAL A 118 -11.83 -5.02 -6.15
C VAL A 118 -11.04 -5.69 -7.27
N ILE A 119 -10.09 -6.52 -6.89
CA ILE A 119 -9.29 -7.28 -7.85
C ILE A 119 -10.03 -8.59 -8.15
N ILE A 120 -10.27 -8.84 -9.42
CA ILE A 120 -10.70 -10.15 -9.91
C ILE A 120 -9.43 -10.86 -10.38
N SER A 121 -9.07 -11.96 -9.73
CA SER A 121 -7.91 -12.77 -10.11
C SER A 121 -8.35 -14.23 -10.21
N GLY A 122 -8.26 -14.78 -11.41
CA GLY A 122 -8.82 -16.09 -11.74
C GLY A 122 -10.31 -16.15 -11.42
N LYS A 123 -10.67 -17.01 -10.46
CA LYS A 123 -12.07 -17.15 -10.00
C LYS A 123 -12.37 -16.37 -8.72
N GLY A 124 -11.37 -15.74 -8.12
CA GLY A 124 -11.49 -15.04 -6.83
C GLY A 124 -11.71 -13.55 -6.98
N ASN A 125 -12.44 -12.98 -6.01
CA ASN A 125 -12.53 -11.54 -5.79
C ASN A 125 -11.76 -11.19 -4.53
N TYR A 126 -10.83 -10.24 -4.65
CA TYR A 126 -9.89 -9.88 -3.61
C TYR A 126 -10.06 -8.44 -3.20
N THR A 127 -10.21 -8.27 -1.89
CA THR A 127 -10.48 -7.02 -1.17
C THR A 127 -9.35 -6.73 -0.19
N ASN A 128 -9.16 -5.48 0.19
CA ASN A 128 -8.30 -5.10 1.30
C ASN A 128 -9.01 -5.36 2.64
N ASN A 129 -8.75 -6.50 3.28
CA ASN A 129 -9.32 -6.85 4.59
C ASN A 129 -10.86 -6.73 4.64
N SER A 130 -11.55 -7.39 3.70
CA SER A 130 -13.01 -7.37 3.53
C SER A 130 -13.62 -6.04 3.05
N SER A 131 -12.81 -5.03 2.76
CA SER A 131 -13.24 -3.76 2.15
C SER A 131 -12.61 -3.57 0.77
N PRO A 132 -13.25 -2.89 -0.18
CA PRO A 132 -12.59 -2.52 -1.43
C PRO A 132 -11.30 -1.74 -1.16
N PHE A 133 -10.34 -1.85 -2.07
CA PHE A 133 -9.18 -0.95 -2.09
C PHE A 133 -9.65 0.47 -2.40
N GLU A 134 -8.93 1.47 -1.88
CA GLU A 134 -9.25 2.88 -2.10
C GLU A 134 -8.08 3.63 -2.74
N VAL A 135 -8.40 4.57 -3.61
CA VAL A 135 -7.44 5.51 -4.21
C VAL A 135 -8.15 6.84 -4.47
N THR A 136 -7.44 7.96 -4.34
CA THR A 136 -7.96 9.28 -4.70
C THR A 136 -7.11 9.85 -5.82
N THR A 137 -7.74 10.24 -6.92
CA THR A 137 -7.06 10.92 -8.03
C THR A 137 -6.56 12.30 -7.61
N GLY A 138 -5.49 12.76 -8.25
CA GLY A 138 -4.91 14.08 -7.96
C GLY A 138 -5.76 15.24 -8.51
N PRO A 139 -5.42 16.49 -8.17
CA PRO A 139 -5.94 17.67 -8.84
C PRO A 139 -5.37 17.80 -10.26
N VAL A 140 -6.10 18.54 -11.11
CA VAL A 140 -5.57 18.99 -12.40
C VAL A 140 -4.44 19.99 -12.14
N ILE A 141 -3.25 19.72 -12.67
CA ILE A 141 -2.10 20.60 -12.51
C ILE A 141 -2.11 21.62 -13.65
N SER A 142 -2.18 22.90 -13.30
CA SER A 142 -2.08 24.01 -14.25
C SER A 142 -0.61 24.39 -14.43
N GLY A 143 0.00 23.97 -15.53
CA GLY A 143 1.41 24.26 -15.82
C GLY A 143 1.99 23.29 -16.84
N GLU A 144 3.08 23.67 -17.49
CA GLU A 144 3.80 22.77 -18.38
C GLU A 144 4.61 21.75 -17.54
N PRO A 145 4.60 20.46 -17.90
CA PRO A 145 5.48 19.47 -17.29
C PRO A 145 6.95 19.89 -17.42
N PRO A 146 7.79 19.62 -16.41
CA PRO A 146 9.21 19.92 -16.50
C PRO A 146 9.88 19.08 -17.60
N SER A 147 10.81 19.68 -18.33
CA SER A 147 11.66 18.97 -19.28
C SER A 147 12.69 18.14 -18.51
N GLN A 148 12.50 16.82 -18.48
CA GLN A 148 13.36 15.88 -17.77
C GLN A 148 13.49 14.59 -18.58
N ASP A 149 14.70 14.02 -18.58
CA ASP A 149 14.96 12.74 -19.25
C ASP A 149 14.17 11.60 -18.57
N PRO A 150 13.66 10.63 -19.34
CA PRO A 150 13.00 9.48 -18.76
C PRO A 150 14.02 8.58 -18.04
N MET A 151 13.57 7.88 -17.01
CA MET A 151 14.38 6.80 -16.45
C MET A 151 14.30 5.59 -17.36
N SER A 152 15.43 5.05 -17.79
CA SER A 152 15.47 3.87 -18.66
C SER A 152 16.58 2.92 -18.25
N GLY A 153 16.38 1.63 -18.39
CA GLY A 153 17.41 0.65 -18.06
C GLY A 153 17.09 -0.74 -18.59
N ILE A 154 17.92 -1.70 -18.17
CA ILE A 154 17.77 -3.11 -18.51
C ILE A 154 17.85 -3.91 -17.21
N VAL A 155 16.90 -4.82 -17.01
CA VAL A 155 16.92 -5.84 -15.96
C VAL A 155 17.16 -7.22 -16.57
N ILE A 156 18.01 -8.01 -15.92
CA ILE A 156 18.32 -9.39 -16.31
C ILE A 156 18.12 -10.34 -15.14
N LYS A 157 17.99 -11.63 -15.42
CA LYS A 157 17.98 -12.70 -14.41
C LYS A 157 19.40 -13.18 -14.09
N PRO A 158 19.59 -13.97 -13.02
CA PRO A 158 20.90 -14.55 -12.67
C PRO A 158 21.57 -15.37 -13.79
N ASP A 159 20.79 -15.91 -14.73
CA ASP A 159 21.28 -16.64 -15.91
C ASP A 159 21.77 -15.71 -17.05
N GLY A 160 21.67 -14.38 -16.87
CA GLY A 160 22.06 -13.37 -17.87
C GLY A 160 21.00 -13.06 -18.93
N ILE A 161 19.84 -13.73 -18.88
CA ILE A 161 18.75 -13.56 -19.85
C ILE A 161 17.71 -12.58 -19.27
N PRO A 162 17.04 -11.76 -20.10
CA PRO A 162 15.90 -10.97 -19.65
C PRO A 162 14.80 -11.82 -18.96
N PRO A 163 14.10 -11.27 -17.96
CA PRO A 163 12.90 -11.90 -17.44
C PRO A 163 11.80 -11.98 -18.52
N GLU A 164 10.89 -12.97 -18.41
CA GLU A 164 9.73 -13.03 -19.31
C GLU A 164 8.91 -11.74 -19.18
N GLU A 165 8.68 -11.32 -17.93
CA GLU A 165 8.04 -10.07 -17.54
C GLU A 165 8.66 -9.60 -16.23
N ALA A 166 8.87 -8.30 -16.09
CA ALA A 166 9.13 -7.69 -14.80
C ALA A 166 8.39 -6.35 -14.67
N LEU A 167 8.12 -6.00 -13.43
CA LEU A 167 7.47 -4.76 -13.03
C LEU A 167 8.46 -3.90 -12.27
N ILE A 168 8.63 -2.67 -12.72
CA ILE A 168 9.57 -1.71 -12.16
C ILE A 168 8.78 -0.62 -11.45
N TYR A 169 9.04 -0.41 -10.17
CA TYR A 169 8.53 0.71 -9.37
C TYR A 169 9.65 1.68 -9.06
N VAL A 170 9.37 2.98 -9.09
CA VAL A 170 10.33 4.03 -8.75
C VAL A 170 9.67 5.06 -7.85
N VAL A 171 10.44 5.53 -6.86
CA VAL A 171 10.07 6.64 -5.98
C VAL A 171 11.31 7.45 -5.61
N ALA A 172 11.19 8.77 -5.62
CA ALA A 172 12.11 9.71 -4.98
C ALA A 172 11.46 10.29 -3.71
N GLU A 173 12.29 10.82 -2.80
CA GLU A 173 11.79 11.54 -1.63
C GLU A 173 10.87 12.69 -2.06
N GLY A 174 9.67 12.77 -1.46
CA GLY A 174 8.68 13.80 -1.81
C GLY A 174 7.91 13.57 -3.11
N SER A 175 8.19 12.52 -3.88
CA SER A 175 7.46 12.17 -5.11
C SER A 175 6.39 11.10 -4.92
N GLN A 176 5.49 10.96 -5.89
CA GLN A 176 4.62 9.78 -5.99
C GLN A 176 5.40 8.52 -6.39
N VAL A 177 4.78 7.35 -6.21
CA VAL A 177 5.29 6.10 -6.78
C VAL A 177 4.82 5.99 -8.23
N ILE A 178 5.76 5.74 -9.14
CA ILE A 178 5.46 5.42 -10.55
C ILE A 178 5.91 3.99 -10.88
N SER A 179 5.30 3.39 -11.91
CA SER A 179 5.66 2.04 -12.35
C SER A 179 5.51 1.83 -13.85
N THR A 180 6.23 0.83 -14.35
CA THR A 180 6.15 0.37 -15.74
C THR A 180 6.41 -1.13 -15.82
N LEU A 181 5.93 -1.77 -16.89
CA LEU A 181 6.30 -3.13 -17.25
C LEU A 181 7.57 -3.09 -18.11
N THR A 182 8.43 -4.09 -17.96
CA THR A 182 9.52 -4.32 -18.90
C THR A 182 8.99 -4.86 -20.22
N LYS A 183 9.75 -4.61 -21.29
CA LYS A 183 9.59 -5.34 -22.55
C LYS A 183 10.19 -6.74 -22.43
N PRO A 184 9.91 -7.65 -23.38
CA PRO A 184 10.47 -9.01 -23.38
C PRO A 184 12.01 -9.09 -23.46
N ASP A 185 12.67 -8.00 -23.86
CA ASP A 185 14.13 -7.87 -23.87
C ASP A 185 14.70 -7.33 -22.53
N GLY A 186 13.86 -7.15 -21.51
CA GLY A 186 14.23 -6.66 -20.18
C GLY A 186 14.40 -5.15 -20.11
N THR A 187 14.19 -4.42 -21.21
CA THR A 187 14.25 -2.96 -21.21
C THR A 187 13.02 -2.36 -20.54
N PHE A 188 13.20 -1.22 -19.86
CA PHE A 188 12.10 -0.43 -19.30
C PHE A 188 12.33 1.06 -19.54
N VAL A 189 11.22 1.81 -19.58
CA VAL A 189 11.21 3.27 -19.67
C VAL A 189 10.12 3.81 -18.76
N LEU A 190 10.46 4.82 -17.95
CA LEU A 190 9.59 5.53 -17.02
C LEU A 190 9.65 7.05 -17.32
N PRO A 191 8.53 7.68 -17.74
CA PRO A 191 8.49 9.11 -18.03
C PRO A 191 8.54 9.94 -16.73
N LEU A 192 9.70 10.54 -16.43
CA LEU A 192 9.89 11.37 -15.24
C LEU A 192 9.29 12.77 -15.37
N ASN A 193 9.10 13.28 -16.59
CA ASN A 193 8.43 14.55 -16.84
C ASN A 193 6.98 14.60 -16.30
N SER A 194 6.31 13.45 -16.19
CA SER A 194 4.96 13.33 -15.61
C SER A 194 4.95 12.98 -14.10
N LEU A 195 6.13 12.85 -13.48
CA LEU A 195 6.23 12.55 -12.06
C LEU A 195 5.59 13.68 -11.25
N LYS A 196 4.76 13.32 -10.27
CA LYS A 196 4.09 14.27 -9.38
C LYS A 196 4.72 14.24 -7.99
N THR A 197 4.53 15.31 -7.23
CA THR A 197 4.78 15.31 -5.79
C THR A 197 3.92 14.26 -5.09
N SER A 198 4.32 13.84 -3.90
CA SER A 198 3.63 12.80 -3.12
C SER A 198 2.20 13.16 -2.71
N ASP A 199 1.86 14.45 -2.66
CA ASP A 199 0.51 14.99 -2.46
C ASP A 199 -0.25 15.23 -3.78
N LEU A 200 0.37 14.91 -4.93
CA LEU A 200 -0.15 15.03 -6.29
C LEU A 200 -0.44 16.47 -6.74
N SER A 201 -0.07 17.48 -5.95
CA SER A 201 -0.47 18.87 -6.17
C SER A 201 0.32 19.57 -7.28
N SER A 202 1.51 19.07 -7.61
CA SER A 202 2.40 19.66 -8.62
C SER A 202 3.28 18.61 -9.31
N TYR A 203 3.92 19.01 -10.42
CA TYR A 203 4.97 18.20 -11.04
C TYR A 203 6.20 18.17 -10.14
N PHE A 204 6.83 17.00 -10.03
CA PHE A 204 8.06 16.82 -9.28
C PHE A 204 9.25 17.25 -10.14
N ALA A 205 9.96 18.29 -9.70
CA ALA A 205 11.18 18.76 -10.36
C ALA A 205 12.39 17.96 -9.86
N LEU A 206 13.19 17.42 -10.78
CA LEU A 206 14.43 16.74 -10.42
C LEU A 206 15.58 17.74 -10.22
N GLU A 207 16.38 17.48 -9.20
CA GLU A 207 17.66 18.10 -8.94
C GLU A 207 18.80 17.19 -9.44
N LEU A 208 20.02 17.75 -9.54
CA LEU A 208 21.20 17.07 -10.09
C LEU A 208 21.58 15.80 -9.34
N ASP A 209 21.15 15.62 -8.10
CA ASP A 209 21.50 14.50 -7.23
C ASP A 209 20.27 13.81 -6.61
N THR A 210 19.07 14.07 -7.14
CA THR A 210 17.83 13.44 -6.64
C THR A 210 18.00 11.92 -6.52
N SER A 211 17.86 11.41 -5.29
CA SER A 211 17.97 9.98 -5.01
C SER A 211 16.66 9.27 -5.31
N PHE A 212 16.75 8.24 -6.15
CA PHE A 212 15.67 7.30 -6.41
C PHE A 212 15.88 5.98 -5.68
N LYS A 213 14.75 5.38 -5.32
CA LYS A 213 14.62 3.99 -4.93
C LYS A 213 13.79 3.29 -6.00
N LEU A 214 14.29 2.18 -6.50
CA LEU A 214 13.66 1.35 -7.50
C LEU A 214 13.45 -0.04 -6.91
N LEU A 215 12.28 -0.63 -7.18
CA LEU A 215 11.99 -2.04 -6.91
C LEU A 215 11.64 -2.72 -8.22
N SER A 216 12.29 -3.85 -8.51
CA SER A 216 11.99 -4.72 -9.64
C SER A 216 11.40 -6.03 -9.14
N ILE A 217 10.33 -6.51 -9.78
CA ILE A 217 9.66 -7.78 -9.49
C ILE A 217 9.49 -8.54 -10.79
N GLY A 218 10.08 -9.73 -10.93
CA GLY A 218 10.01 -10.51 -12.17
C GLY A 218 10.34 -11.98 -11.92
N ASP A 219 9.60 -12.90 -12.54
CA ASP A 219 9.84 -14.35 -12.44
C ASP A 219 9.97 -14.90 -10.99
N GLY A 220 9.22 -14.30 -10.05
CA GLY A 220 9.27 -14.66 -8.62
C GLY A 220 10.51 -14.15 -7.88
N MET A 221 11.34 -13.34 -8.53
CA MET A 221 12.54 -12.70 -7.99
C MET A 221 12.30 -11.20 -7.79
N PHE A 222 13.08 -10.61 -6.89
CA PHE A 222 12.98 -9.20 -6.50
C PHE A 222 14.37 -8.57 -6.43
N SER A 223 14.46 -7.28 -6.70
CA SER A 223 15.69 -6.49 -6.57
C SER A 223 15.36 -5.05 -6.20
N ASN A 224 16.08 -4.50 -5.23
CA ASN A 224 16.06 -3.08 -4.89
C ASN A 224 17.29 -2.39 -5.50
N VAL A 225 17.08 -1.21 -6.06
CA VAL A 225 18.15 -0.39 -6.63
C VAL A 225 18.04 1.02 -6.06
N LYS A 226 19.14 1.55 -5.57
CA LYS A 226 19.29 2.97 -5.24
C LYS A 226 20.19 3.64 -6.27
N LEU A 227 19.79 4.80 -6.76
CA LEU A 227 20.50 5.54 -7.80
C LEU A 227 20.22 7.04 -7.68
N SER A 228 21.05 7.89 -8.29
CA SER A 228 20.74 9.31 -8.46
C SER A 228 20.14 9.62 -9.84
N SER A 229 19.62 10.82 -10.03
CA SER A 229 19.13 11.32 -11.32
C SER A 229 20.18 11.25 -12.44
N LEU A 230 21.48 11.40 -12.10
CA LEU A 230 22.58 11.24 -13.06
C LEU A 230 22.72 9.83 -13.65
N GLN A 231 22.14 8.85 -12.96
CA GLN A 231 22.18 7.43 -13.32
C GLN A 231 20.81 6.95 -13.78
N ALA A 232 19.81 7.83 -13.97
CA ALA A 232 18.48 7.42 -14.38
C ALA A 232 18.41 7.11 -15.89
N HIS A 233 19.29 7.70 -16.70
CA HIS A 233 19.24 7.61 -18.17
C HIS A 233 20.63 7.34 -18.80
N PRO A 234 21.05 6.06 -18.94
CA PRO A 234 20.38 4.86 -18.45
C PRO A 234 20.81 4.45 -17.04
N VAL A 235 19.90 3.76 -16.34
CA VAL A 235 20.17 2.95 -15.13
C VAL A 235 21.16 1.85 -15.49
N PRO A 236 22.27 1.71 -14.72
CA PRO A 236 23.18 0.58 -14.90
C PRO A 236 22.42 -0.75 -14.81
N THR A 237 22.75 -1.69 -15.70
CA THR A 237 22.10 -3.00 -15.73
C THR A 237 22.20 -3.69 -14.37
N PHE A 238 21.09 -4.20 -13.88
CA PHE A 238 21.01 -4.90 -12.61
C PHE A 238 20.36 -6.27 -12.80
N THR A 239 20.73 -7.21 -11.93
CA THR A 239 20.28 -8.59 -11.98
C THR A 239 19.26 -8.86 -10.88
N LEU A 240 18.11 -9.43 -11.24
CA LEU A 240 17.10 -9.90 -10.29
C LEU A 240 17.73 -10.82 -9.22
N SER A 241 17.18 -10.77 -8.01
CA SER A 241 17.68 -11.45 -6.80
C SER A 241 18.90 -10.79 -6.12
N ASN A 242 19.36 -9.65 -6.62
CA ASN A 242 20.42 -8.85 -6.00
C ASN A 242 19.95 -7.42 -5.74
N ASP A 243 20.42 -6.82 -4.66
CA ASP A 243 20.22 -5.40 -4.37
C ASP A 243 21.45 -4.57 -4.77
N TYR A 244 21.23 -3.33 -5.20
CA TYR A 244 22.25 -2.43 -5.74
C TYR A 244 22.14 -1.04 -5.15
N ASP A 245 23.29 -0.44 -4.80
CA ASP A 245 23.40 1.00 -4.57
C ASP A 245 24.40 1.55 -5.58
N PHE A 246 23.91 2.24 -6.60
CA PHE A 246 24.73 2.87 -7.62
C PHE A 246 25.26 4.23 -7.18
N THR A 247 24.82 4.76 -6.03
CA THR A 247 25.31 6.06 -5.54
C THR A 247 26.72 5.98 -4.92
N ILE A 248 27.25 4.77 -4.71
CA ILE A 248 28.60 4.52 -4.18
C ILE A 248 29.56 4.07 -5.30
N ALA A 249 30.81 4.57 -5.26
CA ALA A 249 31.82 4.32 -6.31
C ALA A 249 32.51 2.94 -6.26
N SER A 250 32.30 2.17 -5.19
CA SER A 250 32.82 0.81 -5.04
C SER A 250 31.91 -0.16 -5.79
N ALA A 251 32.49 -1.12 -6.53
CA ALA A 251 31.73 -2.12 -7.29
C ALA A 251 30.56 -2.67 -6.46
N PRO A 252 29.32 -2.61 -6.94
CA PRO A 252 28.15 -2.95 -6.14
C PRO A 252 28.23 -4.43 -5.74
N GLN A 253 28.53 -4.68 -4.46
CA GLN A 253 28.43 -6.02 -3.91
C GLN A 253 26.95 -6.36 -3.85
N ALA A 254 26.51 -7.30 -4.68
CA ALA A 254 25.27 -8.02 -4.46
C ALA A 254 25.26 -8.55 -3.02
N SER A 255 24.43 -8.00 -2.15
CA SER A 255 24.24 -8.57 -0.82
C SER A 255 23.42 -9.85 -0.95
N ALA A 256 23.98 -11.00 -0.58
CA ALA A 256 23.27 -12.29 -0.55
C ALA A 256 22.23 -12.40 0.59
N SER A 257 21.73 -11.27 1.09
CA SER A 257 20.75 -11.20 2.16
C SER A 257 19.53 -10.48 1.63
N SER A 258 18.38 -11.15 1.64
CA SER A 258 17.04 -10.60 1.43
C SER A 258 16.64 -9.65 2.58
N GLN A 259 17.51 -8.69 2.89
CA GLN A 259 17.36 -7.70 3.95
C GLN A 259 17.84 -6.31 3.49
N LEU A 260 17.54 -5.89 2.26
CA LEU A 260 17.47 -4.46 1.98
C LEU A 260 16.04 -3.96 2.23
N SER A 261 15.81 -3.64 3.50
CA SER A 261 15.03 -2.47 3.90
C SER A 261 15.50 -1.26 3.06
N GLY A 262 14.81 -0.96 1.97
CA GLY A 262 15.29 0.00 0.97
C GLY A 262 14.16 0.73 0.26
N PHE A 263 13.24 -0.01 -0.37
CA PHE A 263 11.96 0.55 -0.80
C PHE A 263 11.05 0.66 0.44
N PRO A 264 10.33 1.78 0.66
CA PRO A 264 9.32 1.80 1.72
C PRO A 264 8.41 0.58 1.54
N PRO A 265 8.11 -0.22 2.59
CA PRO A 265 7.10 -1.25 2.45
C PRO A 265 5.88 -0.58 1.83
N PHE A 266 5.25 -1.24 0.85
CA PHE A 266 3.97 -0.76 0.37
C PHE A 266 2.98 -0.94 1.52
N GLU A 267 2.91 0.06 2.38
CA GLU A 267 1.69 0.34 3.08
C GLU A 267 0.72 0.74 1.97
N ILE A 268 -0.24 -0.14 1.65
CA ILE A 268 -1.58 0.39 1.34
C ILE A 268 -1.75 1.44 2.43
N ARG A 269 -1.87 2.72 2.08
CA ARG A 269 -2.17 3.77 3.06
C ARG A 269 -3.53 3.42 3.63
N GLN A 270 -3.53 2.50 4.58
CA GLN A 270 -4.52 2.40 5.59
C GLN A 270 -4.38 3.73 6.31
N ALA A 271 -5.51 4.37 6.57
CA ALA A 271 -5.65 5.14 7.79
C ALA A 271 -4.85 4.41 8.87
N THR A 272 -3.79 5.04 9.38
CA THR A 272 -2.86 4.42 10.33
C THR A 272 -3.61 3.51 11.29
N LYS A 273 -3.17 2.26 11.44
CA LYS A 273 -3.65 1.34 12.48
C LYS A 273 -3.29 1.83 13.90
N GLU A 274 -2.81 3.05 14.05
CA GLU A 274 -2.92 3.77 15.31
C GLU A 274 -4.33 4.33 15.38
N GLY A 275 -5.14 3.79 16.29
CA GLY A 275 -6.45 4.37 16.59
C GLY A 275 -6.35 5.86 16.93
N PRO A 276 -7.49 6.57 17.03
CA PRO A 276 -7.48 7.98 17.33
C PRO A 276 -6.65 8.30 18.59
N LYS A 277 -5.86 9.37 18.56
CA LYS A 277 -4.99 9.80 19.67
C LYS A 277 -4.92 11.33 19.73
N ILE A 278 -4.59 11.82 20.93
CA ILE A 278 -4.16 13.21 21.14
C ILE A 278 -2.63 13.20 21.16
N LEU A 279 -2.00 13.93 20.25
CA LEU A 279 -0.54 14.09 20.17
C LEU A 279 -0.06 15.34 20.89
N THR A 280 -0.90 16.38 20.94
CA THR A 280 -0.63 17.60 21.70
C THR A 280 -1.96 18.05 22.30
N PRO A 281 -2.08 18.15 23.63
CA PRO A 281 -1.02 18.02 24.64
C PRO A 281 -0.55 16.57 24.87
N GLN A 282 0.66 16.43 25.41
CA GLN A 282 1.05 15.24 26.17
C GLN A 282 0.44 15.32 27.58
N LYS A 283 0.46 14.20 28.32
CA LYS A 283 -0.08 14.19 29.69
C LYS A 283 0.62 15.19 30.59
N ASP A 284 -0.20 16.07 31.19
CA ASP A 284 0.22 17.12 32.12
C ASP A 284 1.21 18.11 31.48
N GLN A 285 1.14 18.27 30.15
CA GLN A 285 1.95 19.24 29.42
C GLN A 285 1.55 20.68 29.76
N GLU A 286 2.54 21.55 29.89
CA GLU A 286 2.36 22.97 30.19
C GLU A 286 2.50 23.84 28.92
N PHE A 287 1.70 24.89 28.83
CA PHE A 287 1.74 25.89 27.76
C PHE A 287 1.87 27.29 28.35
N THR A 288 2.79 28.08 27.79
CA THR A 288 2.87 29.53 28.03
C THR A 288 2.06 30.34 27.03
N ASP A 289 1.63 29.71 25.92
CA ASP A 289 0.70 30.26 24.95
C ASP A 289 -0.75 30.04 25.43
N GLN A 290 -1.53 31.12 25.55
CA GLN A 290 -2.94 31.06 25.93
C GLN A 290 -3.85 30.48 24.83
N LYS A 291 -3.34 30.31 23.61
CA LYS A 291 -4.00 29.61 22.49
C LYS A 291 -3.18 28.42 22.03
N PRO A 292 -3.01 27.39 22.88
CA PRO A 292 -2.18 26.24 22.53
C PRO A 292 -2.71 25.54 21.28
N GLN A 293 -1.77 25.08 20.45
CA GLN A 293 -2.11 24.30 19.26
C GLN A 293 -2.26 22.83 19.63
N PHE A 294 -3.48 22.31 19.47
CA PHE A 294 -3.80 20.91 19.66
C PHE A 294 -3.58 20.13 18.38
N LYS A 295 -3.05 18.92 18.52
CA LYS A 295 -2.77 18.00 17.41
C LYS A 295 -3.18 16.60 17.79
N GLY A 296 -3.60 15.82 16.81
CA GLY A 296 -3.82 14.39 17.01
C GLY A 296 -4.11 13.65 15.72
N THR A 297 -4.53 12.40 15.89
CA THR A 297 -4.90 11.49 14.80
C THR A 297 -6.35 11.04 14.92
N ALA A 298 -6.98 10.79 13.78
CA ALA A 298 -8.30 10.20 13.63
C ALA A 298 -8.39 9.47 12.27
N ILE A 299 -9.57 8.95 11.94
CA ILE A 299 -9.79 8.39 10.61
C ILE A 299 -9.66 9.52 9.56
N PRO A 300 -8.91 9.33 8.46
CA PRO A 300 -8.76 10.33 7.40
C PRO A 300 -10.10 10.85 6.89
N ASN A 301 -10.20 12.17 6.72
CA ASN A 301 -11.40 12.89 6.29
C ASN A 301 -12.64 12.77 7.20
N GLU A 302 -12.54 12.12 8.37
CA GLU A 302 -13.63 12.08 9.34
C GLU A 302 -13.60 13.30 10.28
N GLU A 303 -14.75 13.55 10.90
CA GLU A 303 -14.91 14.61 11.89
C GLU A 303 -14.42 14.16 13.27
N VAL A 304 -13.67 15.05 13.92
CA VAL A 304 -13.23 14.92 15.30
C VAL A 304 -13.93 16.01 16.10
N GLN A 305 -14.82 15.61 17.00
CA GLN A 305 -15.43 16.52 17.96
C GLN A 305 -14.42 16.79 19.07
N ILE A 306 -14.09 18.06 19.28
CA ILE A 306 -13.14 18.50 20.31
C ILE A 306 -13.91 19.30 21.35
N VAL A 307 -13.75 18.90 22.61
CA VAL A 307 -14.26 19.62 23.78
C VAL A 307 -13.08 19.96 24.69
N ILE A 308 -12.86 21.24 24.94
CA ILE A 308 -11.92 21.70 25.98
C ILE A 308 -12.75 22.05 27.20
N ASN A 309 -12.57 21.26 28.25
CA ASN A 309 -13.17 21.54 29.55
C ASN A 309 -12.25 22.52 30.29
N SER A 310 -12.74 23.75 30.34
CA SER A 310 -12.20 24.94 30.99
C SER A 310 -13.34 25.63 31.75
N GLU A 311 -13.09 26.74 32.46
CA GLU A 311 -14.16 27.56 33.06
C GLU A 311 -15.22 27.95 32.01
N GLU A 312 -14.79 28.32 30.81
CA GLU A 312 -15.65 28.43 29.63
C GLU A 312 -15.46 27.21 28.73
N GLN A 313 -16.45 26.34 28.62
CA GLN A 313 -16.35 25.14 27.81
C GLN A 313 -16.30 25.49 26.31
N ILE A 314 -15.25 25.06 25.61
CA ILE A 314 -15.13 25.22 24.16
C ILE A 314 -15.52 23.90 23.49
N GLN A 315 -16.45 23.97 22.54
CA GLN A 315 -16.84 22.84 21.70
C GLN A 315 -16.62 23.20 20.23
N THR A 316 -15.98 22.32 19.49
CA THR A 316 -15.78 22.49 18.05
C THR A 316 -15.71 21.13 17.35
N THR A 317 -15.75 21.16 16.02
CA THR A 317 -15.53 19.99 15.18
C THR A 317 -14.47 20.35 14.16
N VAL A 318 -13.45 19.51 14.04
CA VAL A 318 -12.41 19.63 13.01
C VAL A 318 -12.45 18.40 12.12
N LYS A 319 -12.15 18.59 10.84
CA LYS A 319 -12.02 17.48 9.89
C LYS A 319 -10.56 17.04 9.84
N ALA A 320 -10.30 15.75 10.02
CA ALA A 320 -8.97 15.20 9.82
C ALA A 320 -8.58 15.26 8.33
N ASP A 321 -7.30 15.47 8.05
CA ASP A 321 -6.77 15.52 6.69
C ASP A 321 -6.79 14.14 6.00
N GLY A 322 -6.35 14.08 4.74
CA GLY A 322 -6.27 12.84 3.96
C GLY A 322 -5.31 11.79 4.52
N ASN A 323 -4.48 12.15 5.51
CA ASN A 323 -3.58 11.27 6.22
C ASN A 323 -4.07 10.94 7.66
N GLY A 324 -5.22 11.48 8.09
CA GLY A 324 -5.79 11.26 9.41
C GLY A 324 -5.28 12.21 10.49
N ASN A 325 -4.52 13.26 10.14
CA ASN A 325 -4.07 14.25 11.12
C ASN A 325 -5.11 15.36 11.28
N TRP A 326 -5.28 15.83 12.50
CA TRP A 326 -6.08 17.02 12.77
C TRP A 326 -5.28 18.02 13.59
N VAL A 327 -5.58 19.30 13.37
CA VAL A 327 -4.99 20.43 14.07
C VAL A 327 -6.11 21.37 14.49
N TYR A 328 -6.06 21.84 15.73
CA TYR A 328 -6.99 22.83 16.24
C TYR A 328 -6.25 23.89 17.06
N ARG A 329 -6.63 25.16 16.85
CA ARG A 329 -6.18 26.29 17.67
C ARG A 329 -7.41 27.06 18.16
N PRO A 330 -7.59 27.26 19.48
CA PRO A 330 -8.69 28.06 20.02
C PRO A 330 -8.75 29.46 19.41
N GLN A 331 -9.97 29.97 19.18
CA GLN A 331 -10.17 31.34 18.73
C GLN A 331 -10.01 32.36 19.86
N ASN A 332 -10.47 31.99 21.06
CA ASN A 332 -10.34 32.77 22.29
C ASN A 332 -9.20 32.25 23.16
N ASP A 333 -8.63 33.12 23.99
CA ASP A 333 -7.61 32.75 24.97
C ASP A 333 -8.20 31.80 26.01
N LEU A 334 -7.47 30.74 26.36
CA LEU A 334 -7.78 29.90 27.51
C LEU A 334 -7.36 30.61 28.80
N SER A 335 -8.19 30.53 29.84
CA SER A 335 -7.83 31.05 31.16
C SER A 335 -6.62 30.32 31.74
N PRO A 336 -5.79 30.96 32.58
CA PRO A 336 -4.71 30.27 33.27
C PRO A 336 -5.24 29.17 34.20
N GLY A 337 -4.66 27.98 34.16
CA GLY A 337 -5.09 26.85 34.99
C GLY A 337 -4.98 25.49 34.30
N GLU A 338 -5.47 24.46 34.98
CA GLU A 338 -5.59 23.10 34.43
C GLU A 338 -6.82 22.98 33.53
N HIS A 339 -6.64 22.30 32.41
CA HIS A 339 -7.65 22.07 31.39
C HIS A 339 -7.64 20.61 30.97
N THR A 340 -8.77 20.13 30.44
CA THR A 340 -8.85 18.79 29.83
C THR A 340 -9.41 18.86 28.43
N ILE A 341 -8.62 18.46 27.44
CA ILE A 341 -9.12 18.22 26.08
C ILE A 341 -9.74 16.83 26.00
N THR A 342 -10.94 16.75 25.43
CA THR A 342 -11.65 15.51 25.12
C THR A 342 -11.90 15.46 23.62
N ILE A 343 -11.50 14.38 22.96
CA ILE A 343 -11.88 14.12 21.57
C ILE A 343 -12.88 12.97 21.49
N THR A 344 -13.89 13.12 20.64
CA THR A 344 -14.84 12.07 20.29
C THR A 344 -14.78 11.82 18.78
N THR A 345 -14.44 10.60 18.39
CA THR A 345 -14.28 10.18 16.99
C THR A 345 -14.46 8.66 16.87
N LYS A 346 -14.68 8.13 15.67
CA LYS A 346 -14.74 6.68 15.43
C LYS A 346 -13.33 6.09 15.31
N ASP A 347 -13.17 4.80 15.62
CA ASP A 347 -12.00 3.99 15.26
C ASP A 347 -12.20 3.24 13.93
N SER A 348 -11.15 2.55 13.46
CA SER A 348 -11.18 1.77 12.21
C SER A 348 -12.24 0.67 12.17
N SER A 349 -12.81 0.28 13.32
CA SER A 349 -13.89 -0.70 13.45
C SER A 349 -15.27 -0.05 13.49
N GLY A 350 -15.36 1.28 13.33
CA GLY A 350 -16.59 2.07 13.40
C GLY A 350 -17.09 2.33 14.82
N ILE A 351 -16.31 1.97 15.86
CA ILE A 351 -16.69 2.15 17.26
C ILE A 351 -16.30 3.57 17.70
N ILE A 352 -17.22 4.28 18.35
CA ILE A 352 -16.95 5.61 18.92
C ILE A 352 -15.93 5.48 20.06
N LYS A 353 -14.87 6.29 20.00
CA LYS A 353 -13.85 6.45 21.02
C LYS A 353 -13.94 7.84 21.63
N ILE A 354 -13.73 7.87 22.94
CA ILE A 354 -13.62 9.09 23.74
C ILE A 354 -12.23 9.07 24.37
N ILE A 355 -11.40 10.05 24.05
CA ILE A 355 -10.01 10.16 24.54
C ILE A 355 -9.86 11.48 25.24
N LYS A 356 -9.22 11.48 26.40
CA LYS A 356 -9.05 12.66 27.25
C LYS A 356 -7.58 12.90 27.55
N GLN A 357 -7.19 14.16 27.62
CA GLN A 357 -5.84 14.56 28.02
C GLN A 357 -5.85 15.85 28.84
N SER A 358 -5.21 15.81 30.01
CA SER A 358 -4.95 16.97 30.88
C SER A 358 -3.76 17.81 30.37
N PHE A 359 -3.84 19.13 30.55
CA PHE A 359 -2.76 20.08 30.30
C PHE A 359 -2.96 21.36 31.13
N THR A 360 -1.91 22.16 31.28
CA THR A 360 -1.94 23.40 32.06
C THR A 360 -1.57 24.60 31.19
N VAL A 361 -2.32 25.69 31.29
CA VAL A 361 -2.02 26.98 30.64
C VAL A 361 -1.56 27.97 31.70
N TYR A 362 -0.41 28.61 31.50
CA TYR A 362 0.08 29.66 32.39
C TYR A 362 -0.44 31.05 32.02
N ALA A 363 -0.40 31.97 32.99
CA ALA A 363 -0.73 33.36 32.75
C ALA A 363 0.30 33.99 31.80
N SER A 364 -0.18 34.77 30.82
CA SER A 364 0.66 35.51 29.88
C SER A 364 1.66 36.39 30.65
N GLY A 365 2.95 36.22 30.36
CA GLY A 365 4.05 36.92 31.04
C GLY A 365 4.77 36.13 32.15
N THR A 366 4.42 34.87 32.40
CA THR A 366 5.12 34.03 33.37
C THR A 366 6.40 33.45 32.74
N GLN A 367 7.57 34.03 33.05
CA GLN A 367 8.85 33.35 32.87
C GLN A 367 8.93 32.23 33.89
N ILE A 368 9.00 30.98 33.43
CA ILE A 368 9.48 29.88 34.29
C ILE A 368 10.95 30.16 34.62
N SER A 369 11.20 30.58 35.85
CA SER A 369 12.53 30.73 36.41
C SER A 369 13.17 29.34 36.56
N GLY A 370 13.83 28.87 35.51
CA GLY A 370 14.85 27.83 35.60
C GLY A 370 16.17 28.49 35.99
N ASP A 371 16.46 28.56 37.29
CA ASP A 371 17.67 29.18 37.80
C ASP A 371 18.94 28.38 37.43
N LYS A 372 19.79 28.95 36.55
CA LYS A 372 21.20 29.27 36.83
C LYS A 372 21.92 29.87 35.61
N GLY A 373 22.19 31.17 35.67
CA GLY A 373 23.48 31.72 35.25
C GLY A 373 23.54 32.57 33.97
N SER A 374 23.74 33.88 34.21
CA SER A 374 24.45 34.88 33.40
C SER A 374 23.63 35.76 32.43
N PRO A 375 23.45 37.06 32.71
CA PRO A 375 22.87 38.02 31.77
C PRO A 375 23.93 38.49 30.77
N THR A 376 23.59 38.59 29.49
CA THR A 376 24.37 39.35 28.49
C THR A 376 23.37 39.98 27.50
N PRO A 377 23.52 41.27 27.14
CA PRO A 377 22.41 42.13 26.75
C PRO A 377 21.93 41.96 25.30
N THR A 378 20.63 42.21 25.12
CA THR A 378 19.91 42.32 23.86
C THR A 378 20.44 43.47 22.99
N PRO A 379 20.74 43.26 21.69
CA PRO A 379 20.96 44.36 20.76
C PRO A 379 19.61 44.97 20.33
N GLN A 380 19.51 46.29 20.50
CA GLN A 380 18.43 47.15 20.01
C GLN A 380 18.57 47.32 18.47
N PRO A 381 17.53 47.10 17.65
CA PRO A 381 17.60 47.38 16.22
C PRO A 381 17.55 48.90 15.97
N SER A 382 18.56 49.41 15.27
CA SER A 382 18.60 50.76 14.69
C SER A 382 18.11 50.71 13.24
N ILE A 383 17.12 51.54 12.91
CA ILE A 383 16.63 51.72 11.53
C ILE A 383 17.58 52.66 10.78
N THR A 384 18.20 52.18 9.71
CA THR A 384 18.95 53.01 8.76
C THR A 384 18.27 52.91 7.40
N ALA A 385 17.72 54.03 6.92
CA ALA A 385 17.12 54.14 5.59
C ALA A 385 18.23 54.18 4.53
N THR A 386 18.15 53.31 3.53
CA THR A 386 19.03 53.30 2.35
C THR A 386 18.22 53.76 1.12
N PRO A 387 18.72 54.72 0.31
CA PRO A 387 17.96 55.26 -0.80
C PRO A 387 17.91 54.32 -2.01
N THR A 388 16.73 54.25 -2.61
CA THR A 388 16.36 53.54 -3.84
C THR A 388 17.10 54.10 -5.07
N PRO A 389 17.73 53.27 -5.91
CA PRO A 389 18.17 53.69 -7.24
C PRO A 389 17.04 53.58 -8.28
N THR A 390 16.92 54.65 -9.07
CA THR A 390 16.06 54.86 -10.25
C THR A 390 16.27 53.79 -11.34
N PRO A 391 15.21 53.30 -12.03
CA PRO A 391 15.36 52.39 -13.17
C PRO A 391 15.79 53.15 -14.43
N ALA A 392 16.85 52.67 -15.09
CA ALA A 392 17.22 53.07 -16.45
C ALA A 392 16.49 52.18 -17.47
N LEU A 393 15.87 52.81 -18.47
CA LEU A 393 15.22 52.16 -19.61
C LEU A 393 16.25 51.47 -20.50
N SER A 394 16.09 50.17 -20.74
CA SER A 394 16.80 49.43 -21.78
C SER A 394 15.81 48.96 -22.85
N ILE A 395 16.05 49.42 -24.07
CA ILE A 395 15.45 48.92 -25.32
C ILE A 395 16.27 47.72 -25.79
N SER A 396 15.62 46.58 -26.04
CA SER A 396 16.24 45.46 -26.76
C SER A 396 15.22 44.79 -27.66
N ALA A 397 15.61 44.63 -28.92
CA ALA A 397 14.76 44.25 -30.04
C ALA A 397 14.43 42.75 -30.07
N GLU A 398 13.20 42.48 -30.51
CA GLU A 398 12.62 41.19 -30.86
C GLU A 398 13.26 40.60 -32.13
N PRO A 399 13.31 39.26 -32.25
CA PRO A 399 12.96 38.65 -33.51
C PRO A 399 11.86 37.58 -33.36
N THR A 400 10.79 37.81 -34.11
CA THR A 400 9.64 36.95 -34.37
C THR A 400 10.08 35.60 -34.97
N GLN A 401 9.61 34.48 -34.42
CA GLN A 401 9.65 33.17 -35.09
C GLN A 401 8.23 32.71 -35.43
N VAL A 402 8.08 32.25 -36.67
CA VAL A 402 6.83 31.84 -37.31
C VAL A 402 6.47 30.42 -36.90
N LEU A 403 5.30 30.24 -36.30
CA LEU A 403 4.72 28.95 -35.92
C LEU A 403 4.05 28.27 -37.13
N LEU A 404 4.53 27.09 -37.52
CA LEU A 404 3.82 26.20 -38.46
C LEU A 404 2.94 25.24 -37.65
N THR A 405 1.63 25.43 -37.72
CA THR A 405 0.64 24.53 -37.11
C THR A 405 0.26 23.45 -38.12
N ALA A 406 0.59 22.18 -37.82
CA ALA A 406 0.02 21.02 -38.52
C ALA A 406 -1.16 20.47 -37.71
N THR A 407 -2.35 20.52 -38.29
CA THR A 407 -3.58 19.93 -37.76
C THR A 407 -3.64 18.44 -38.10
N PRO A 408 -3.75 17.51 -37.12
CA PRO A 408 -4.09 16.12 -37.43
C PRO A 408 -5.60 15.95 -37.52
N THR A 409 -6.05 15.49 -38.70
CA THR A 409 -7.41 15.04 -39.00
C THR A 409 -7.78 13.83 -38.15
N GLN A 410 -8.87 13.92 -37.39
CA GLN A 410 -9.43 12.83 -36.60
C GLN A 410 -10.32 11.96 -37.50
N ALA A 411 -10.01 10.66 -37.61
CA ALA A 411 -10.85 9.66 -38.27
C ALA A 411 -11.95 9.16 -37.30
N PRO A 412 -13.18 8.89 -37.76
CA PRO A 412 -14.30 8.56 -36.87
C PRO A 412 -14.20 7.16 -36.24
N ALA A 413 -14.51 7.09 -34.95
CA ALA A 413 -14.60 5.87 -34.16
C ALA A 413 -15.76 4.97 -34.61
N GLN A 414 -15.51 3.67 -34.78
CA GLN A 414 -16.54 2.66 -35.02
C GLN A 414 -17.05 2.11 -33.68
N ASN A 415 -18.35 2.25 -33.42
CA ASN A 415 -19.03 1.57 -32.32
C ASN A 415 -19.24 0.09 -32.69
N LEU A 416 -18.54 -0.83 -32.02
CA LEU A 416 -18.83 -2.26 -32.10
C LEU A 416 -19.73 -2.66 -30.91
N VAL A 417 -20.95 -3.06 -31.23
CA VAL A 417 -21.88 -3.73 -30.29
C VAL A 417 -21.59 -5.22 -30.35
N ILE A 418 -21.15 -5.83 -29.25
CA ILE A 418 -20.87 -7.27 -29.16
C ILE A 418 -21.95 -7.92 -28.30
N THR A 419 -22.76 -8.79 -28.92
CA THR A 419 -23.75 -9.64 -28.23
C THR A 419 -23.06 -10.89 -27.68
N ALA A 420 -23.10 -11.10 -26.36
CA ALA A 420 -22.56 -12.30 -25.73
C ALA A 420 -23.46 -13.52 -26.00
N THR A 421 -22.85 -14.62 -26.44
CA THR A 421 -23.48 -15.95 -26.50
C THR A 421 -23.09 -16.75 -25.25
N PRO A 422 -24.02 -17.32 -24.47
CA PRO A 422 -23.68 -18.06 -23.27
C PRO A 422 -23.00 -19.40 -23.59
N THR A 423 -21.85 -19.65 -22.99
CA THR A 423 -21.17 -20.96 -23.01
C THR A 423 -21.22 -21.57 -21.62
N LEU A 424 -21.62 -22.85 -21.54
CA LEU A 424 -21.80 -23.61 -20.29
C LEU A 424 -20.47 -23.84 -19.54
N ALA A 425 -20.53 -23.87 -18.21
CA ALA A 425 -19.40 -24.14 -17.33
C ALA A 425 -18.97 -25.62 -17.36
N PRO A 426 -17.67 -25.94 -17.32
CA PRO A 426 -17.20 -27.30 -17.12
C PRO A 426 -17.40 -27.77 -15.66
N THR A 427 -17.93 -28.97 -15.51
CA THR A 427 -18.07 -29.70 -14.24
C THR A 427 -16.71 -30.25 -13.78
N GLY A 428 -16.28 -29.92 -12.56
CA GLY A 428 -15.08 -30.48 -11.96
C GLY A 428 -15.22 -30.66 -10.44
N ASN A 429 -15.46 -31.91 -10.03
CA ASN A 429 -15.60 -32.37 -8.65
C ASN A 429 -14.28 -32.26 -7.86
N SER A 430 -14.37 -31.81 -6.61
CA SER A 430 -13.30 -31.93 -5.61
C SER A 430 -13.82 -32.67 -4.37
N SER A 431 -13.75 -34.01 -4.39
CA SER A 431 -14.05 -34.85 -3.21
C SER A 431 -13.20 -36.13 -3.11
N ILE A 432 -12.07 -36.21 -3.83
CA ILE A 432 -11.25 -37.45 -3.90
C ILE A 432 -10.14 -37.49 -2.83
N ILE A 433 -9.75 -36.37 -2.20
CA ILE A 433 -8.58 -36.35 -1.29
C ILE A 433 -8.93 -36.75 0.16
N THR A 434 -10.20 -36.66 0.58
CA THR A 434 -10.61 -37.04 1.93
C THR A 434 -10.75 -38.56 2.12
N PHE A 435 -11.03 -39.30 1.05
CA PHE A 435 -11.18 -40.77 1.12
C PHE A 435 -9.85 -41.52 1.20
N SER A 436 -8.77 -40.97 0.67
CA SER A 436 -7.45 -41.62 0.68
C SER A 436 -6.82 -41.66 2.07
N ILE A 437 -6.99 -40.61 2.89
CA ILE A 437 -6.46 -40.57 4.27
C ILE A 437 -7.25 -41.50 5.20
N VAL A 438 -8.59 -41.53 5.07
CA VAL A 438 -9.45 -42.46 5.83
C VAL A 438 -9.16 -43.90 5.43
N GLY A 439 -8.99 -44.17 4.13
CA GLY A 439 -8.60 -45.50 3.64
C GLY A 439 -7.27 -45.98 4.20
N LEU A 440 -6.25 -45.10 4.26
CA LEU A 440 -4.91 -45.44 4.74
C LEU A 440 -4.89 -45.76 6.24
N LEU A 441 -5.65 -45.01 7.05
CA LEU A 441 -5.84 -45.28 8.48
C LEU A 441 -6.58 -46.61 8.73
N VAL A 442 -7.62 -46.91 7.95
CA VAL A 442 -8.36 -48.18 8.05
C VAL A 442 -7.47 -49.36 7.65
N THR A 443 -6.62 -49.23 6.63
CA THR A 443 -5.68 -50.30 6.24
C THR A 443 -4.57 -50.52 7.27
N LEU A 444 -4.01 -49.45 7.87
CA LEU A 444 -3.01 -49.58 8.93
C LEU A 444 -3.60 -50.22 10.18
N PHE A 445 -4.81 -49.82 10.57
CA PHE A 445 -5.48 -50.37 11.75
C PHE A 445 -5.98 -51.81 11.52
N GLY A 446 -6.47 -52.12 10.32
CA GLY A 446 -6.81 -53.48 9.90
C GLY A 446 -5.58 -54.40 9.84
N GLY A 447 -4.44 -53.90 9.35
CA GLY A 447 -3.16 -54.60 9.37
C GLY A 447 -2.66 -54.89 10.79
N LEU A 448 -2.82 -53.93 11.71
CA LEU A 448 -2.46 -54.10 13.13
C LEU A 448 -3.35 -55.15 13.82
N ILE A 449 -4.66 -55.15 13.57
CA ILE A 449 -5.59 -56.18 14.08
C ILE A 449 -5.24 -57.54 13.49
N PHE A 450 -4.96 -57.62 12.19
CA PHE A 450 -4.55 -58.86 11.53
C PHE A 450 -3.25 -59.43 12.14
N LEU A 451 -2.24 -58.59 12.38
CA LEU A 451 -0.99 -59.00 13.04
C LEU A 451 -1.21 -59.47 14.49
N LEU A 452 -2.09 -58.79 15.25
CA LEU A 452 -2.43 -59.18 16.62
C LEU A 452 -3.23 -60.49 16.70
N THR A 453 -3.95 -60.86 15.63
CA THR A 453 -4.69 -62.14 15.57
C THR A 453 -3.84 -63.33 15.11
N ARG A 454 -2.70 -63.09 14.43
CA ARG A 454 -1.80 -64.15 13.93
C ARG A 454 -0.60 -64.45 14.83
N GLY A 455 -0.38 -63.69 15.89
CA GLY A 455 0.60 -63.99 16.94
C GLY A 455 0.16 -65.15 17.86
N ALA A 456 -0.21 -66.29 17.27
CA ALA A 456 -0.43 -67.57 17.95
C ALA A 456 -0.48 -68.70 16.92
N ILE A 457 0.66 -69.01 16.30
CA ILE A 457 1.07 -70.38 16.01
C ILE A 457 2.49 -70.53 16.53
#